data_AF-A0A412FTS4-F1
#
_entry.id   AF-A0A412FTS4-F1
#
_cell.length_a   1.000
_cell.length_b   1.000
_cell.length_c   1.000
_cell.angle_alpha   90.00
_cell.angle_beta   90.00
_cell.angle_gamma   90.00
#
_symmetry.space_group_name_H-M   'P 1'
#
loop_
_entity.id
_entity.type
_entity.pdbx_description
1 polymer ?
#
loop_
_entity_poly.entity_id
_entity_poly.type
_entity_poly.pdbx_seq_one_letter_code
_entity_poly.pdbx_strand_id
1 'polypeptide(L)'
;MLNSDNIEIVVTKLTVHGTKVRLLGFLKSVFFEFYKGSFELYAVENGIQGSPIHVSPSTHNYYLSHGPTQRFWKFEYECDAREVQNLWFKVKFDTAELKTSYYFMPLIPIHAELMEYIKDRVKNHIS
;
A
#
# COMPACT_ATOMS: atom_id res chain seq x y z
N MET A 1 -20.72 -0.47 -7.98
CA MET A 1 -19.94 0.24 -9.01
C MET A 1 -18.48 0.12 -8.62
N LEU A 2 -17.64 -0.51 -9.45
CA LEU A 2 -16.18 -0.44 -9.30
C LEU A 2 -15.79 1.01 -9.57
N ASN A 3 -15.21 1.68 -8.57
CA ASN A 3 -14.80 3.07 -8.68
C ASN A 3 -13.58 3.13 -9.63
N SER A 4 -13.82 3.47 -10.90
CA SER A 4 -12.81 3.45 -11.98
C SER A 4 -11.67 4.44 -11.78
N ASP A 5 -11.87 5.41 -10.89
CA ASP A 5 -11.00 6.58 -10.76
C ASP A 5 -9.99 6.43 -9.61
N ASN A 6 -9.88 5.22 -9.04
CA ASN A 6 -9.07 4.95 -7.86
C ASN A 6 -8.43 3.56 -7.94
N ILE A 7 -7.16 3.47 -7.56
CA ILE A 7 -6.44 2.20 -7.47
C ILE A 7 -6.45 1.72 -6.02
N GLU A 8 -6.93 0.51 -5.79
CA GLU A 8 -6.97 -0.07 -4.44
C GLU A 8 -5.59 -0.63 -4.08
N ILE A 9 -5.02 -0.18 -2.96
CA ILE A 9 -3.89 -0.83 -2.31
C ILE A 9 -4.43 -1.89 -1.37
N VAL A 10 -4.21 -3.14 -1.72
CA VAL A 10 -4.49 -4.28 -0.84
C VAL A 10 -3.27 -4.51 0.05
N VAL A 11 -3.39 -4.19 1.32
CA VAL A 11 -2.36 -4.45 2.33
C VAL A 11 -2.45 -5.91 2.75
N THR A 12 -1.33 -6.61 2.65
CA THR A 12 -1.22 -8.05 2.94
C THR A 12 -0.46 -8.31 4.23
N LYS A 13 0.48 -7.42 4.58
CA LYS A 13 1.25 -7.49 5.82
C LYS A 13 1.65 -6.09 6.27
N LEU A 14 1.55 -5.85 7.57
CA LEU A 14 1.97 -4.64 8.25
C LEU A 14 2.81 -5.04 9.46
N THR A 15 4.07 -4.63 9.50
CA THR A 15 4.99 -4.94 10.59
C THR A 15 5.57 -3.68 11.19
N VAL A 16 5.79 -3.70 12.50
CA VAL A 16 6.49 -2.65 13.23
C VAL A 16 7.72 -3.25 13.86
N HIS A 17 8.85 -2.57 13.73
CA HIS A 17 10.10 -2.90 14.40
C HIS A 17 10.69 -1.61 14.96
N GLY A 18 10.61 -1.43 16.28
CA GLY A 18 10.95 -0.16 16.92
C GLY A 18 10.10 0.98 16.36
N THR A 19 10.72 1.93 15.65
CA THR A 19 10.03 3.09 15.05
C THR A 19 9.70 2.91 13.58
N LYS A 20 10.13 1.80 12.97
CA LYS A 20 9.92 1.54 11.54
C LYS A 20 8.62 0.78 11.32
N VAL A 21 7.78 1.31 10.43
CA VAL A 21 6.55 0.66 9.96
C VAL A 21 6.79 0.20 8.54
N ARG A 22 6.65 -1.10 8.29
CA ARG A 22 6.82 -1.72 6.98
C ARG A 22 5.49 -2.27 6.49
N LEU A 23 5.12 -1.85 5.28
CA LEU A 23 3.90 -2.19 4.58
C LEU A 23 4.23 -3.04 3.36
N LEU A 24 3.58 -4.19 3.26
CA LEU A 24 3.60 -5.07 2.11
C LEU A 24 2.20 -5.12 1.52
N GLY A 25 2.08 -4.78 0.25
CA GLY A 25 0.79 -4.72 -0.42
C GLY A 25 0.90 -4.90 -1.92
N PHE A 26 -0.25 -4.84 -2.58
CA PHE A 26 -0.31 -4.82 -4.04
C PHE A 26 -1.39 -3.87 -4.55
N LEU A 27 -1.16 -3.34 -5.75
CA LEU A 27 -2.11 -2.52 -6.50
C LEU A 27 -3.13 -3.45 -7.18
N LYS A 28 -4.39 -3.25 -6.83
CA LYS A 28 -5.54 -3.98 -7.38
C LYS A 28 -6.39 -3.01 -8.19
N SER A 29 -6.39 -3.22 -9.50
CA SER A 29 -7.30 -2.54 -10.42
C SER A 29 -7.43 -3.35 -11.70
N VAL A 30 -8.66 -3.46 -12.21
CA VAL A 30 -8.93 -4.06 -13.53
C VAL A 30 -8.24 -3.29 -14.66
N PHE A 31 -7.89 -2.02 -14.43
CA PHE A 31 -7.19 -1.18 -15.39
C PHE A 31 -5.88 -1.81 -15.89
N PHE A 32 -5.13 -2.48 -15.00
CA PHE A 32 -3.84 -3.08 -15.35
C PHE A 32 -3.95 -4.21 -16.38
N GLU A 33 -5.09 -4.88 -16.49
CA GLU A 33 -5.31 -5.91 -17.53
C GLU A 33 -5.20 -5.33 -18.95
N PHE A 34 -5.71 -4.12 -19.12
CA PHE A 34 -5.87 -3.50 -20.43
C PHE A 34 -4.77 -2.48 -20.73
N TYR A 35 -4.17 -1.91 -19.68
CA TYR A 35 -3.11 -0.92 -19.83
C TYR A 35 -1.79 -1.57 -20.24
N LYS A 36 -1.16 -1.01 -21.27
CA LYS A 36 0.12 -1.47 -21.84
C LYS A 36 1.28 -0.49 -21.65
N GLY A 37 1.01 0.68 -21.07
CA GLY A 37 2.04 1.68 -20.80
C GLY A 37 2.79 1.42 -19.49
N SER A 38 3.71 2.32 -19.17
CA SER A 38 4.42 2.34 -17.90
C SER A 38 3.61 3.05 -16.81
N PHE A 39 3.84 2.67 -15.57
CA PHE A 39 3.33 3.42 -14.42
C PHE A 39 4.37 3.43 -13.31
N GLU A 40 4.24 4.41 -12.43
CA GLU A 40 5.10 4.57 -11.27
C GLU A 40 4.24 4.67 -10.01
N LEU A 41 4.70 4.04 -8.93
CA LEU A 41 4.08 4.14 -7.62
C LEU A 41 4.92 5.06 -6.75
N TYR A 42 4.27 5.97 -6.03
CA TYR A 42 4.93 6.87 -5.09
C TYR A 42 4.25 6.83 -3.74
N ALA A 43 5.04 6.91 -2.67
CA ALA A 43 4.55 7.31 -1.36
C ALA A 43 4.64 8.83 -1.21
N VAL A 44 3.66 9.39 -0.51
CA VAL A 44 3.62 10.79 -0.12
C VAL A 44 3.54 10.85 1.40
N GLU A 45 4.62 11.32 2.02
CA GLU A 45 4.76 11.45 3.46
C GLU A 45 4.56 12.91 3.85
N ASN A 46 3.57 13.19 4.68
CA ASN A 46 3.24 14.55 5.14
C ASN A 46 3.09 15.56 3.98
N GLY A 47 2.63 15.10 2.81
CA GLY A 47 2.47 15.93 1.60
C GLY A 47 3.69 15.99 0.68
N ILE A 48 4.82 15.39 1.06
CA ILE A 48 6.06 15.36 0.27
C ILE A 48 6.17 14.02 -0.44
N GLN A 49 6.30 14.05 -1.77
CA GLN A 49 6.49 12.86 -2.59
C GLN A 49 7.92 12.34 -2.47
N GLY A 50 8.06 11.03 -2.22
CA GLY A 50 9.35 10.34 -2.26
C GLY A 50 9.78 9.90 -3.67
N SER A 51 10.78 9.01 -3.70
CA SER A 51 11.23 8.35 -4.93
C SER A 51 10.22 7.30 -5.42
N PRO A 52 10.27 6.91 -6.70
CA PRO A 52 9.46 5.81 -7.22
C PRO A 52 9.71 4.52 -6.44
N ILE A 53 8.63 3.85 -6.05
CA ILE A 53 8.64 2.57 -5.37
C ILE A 53 8.72 1.46 -6.42
N HIS A 54 9.65 0.53 -6.22
CA HIS A 54 9.74 -0.64 -7.08
C HIS A 54 8.48 -1.52 -6.96
N VAL A 55 7.96 -1.92 -8.11
CA VAL A 55 6.79 -2.80 -8.23
C VAL A 55 7.15 -4.06 -9.03
N SER A 56 6.53 -5.17 -8.69
CA SER A 56 6.71 -6.45 -9.40
C SER A 56 5.39 -7.24 -9.46
N PRO A 57 5.27 -8.27 -10.30
CA PRO A 57 4.05 -9.08 -10.34
C PRO A 57 3.71 -9.69 -8.98
N SER A 58 2.44 -9.56 -8.57
CA SER A 58 1.92 -10.17 -7.34
C SER A 58 1.70 -11.67 -7.50
N THR A 59 1.92 -12.44 -6.42
CA THR A 59 1.52 -13.86 -6.38
C THR A 59 0.01 -14.04 -6.46
N HIS A 60 -0.76 -13.01 -6.09
CA HIS A 60 -2.22 -12.98 -6.17
C HIS A 60 -2.75 -13.01 -7.62
N ASN A 61 -1.87 -12.87 -8.61
CA ASN A 61 -2.21 -13.03 -10.04
C ASN A 61 -2.64 -14.47 -10.38
N TYR A 62 -2.22 -15.44 -9.57
CA TYR A 62 -2.46 -16.88 -9.79
C TYR A 62 -3.53 -17.44 -8.84
N TYR A 63 -4.42 -16.60 -8.31
CA TYR A 63 -5.39 -17.05 -7.32
C TYR A 63 -6.24 -18.23 -7.85
N LEU A 64 -6.16 -19.37 -7.13
CA LEU A 64 -6.85 -20.63 -7.43
C LEU A 64 -6.58 -21.23 -8.83
N SER A 65 -5.52 -20.81 -9.51
CA SER A 65 -5.18 -21.35 -10.83
C SER A 65 -3.68 -21.41 -11.08
N HIS A 66 -3.27 -22.26 -12.02
CA HIS A 66 -1.88 -22.38 -12.46
C HIS A 66 -1.49 -21.34 -13.54
N GLY A 67 -2.42 -20.44 -13.91
CA GLY A 67 -2.20 -19.37 -14.89
C GLY A 67 -2.47 -17.98 -14.30
N PRO A 68 -1.93 -16.90 -14.90
CA PRO A 68 -2.26 -15.55 -14.48
C PRO A 68 -3.71 -15.22 -14.86
N THR A 69 -4.55 -15.03 -13.85
CA THR A 69 -5.96 -14.62 -13.98
C THR A 69 -6.17 -13.12 -13.86
N GLN A 70 -5.19 -12.44 -13.27
CA GLN A 70 -5.18 -11.01 -13.00
C GLN A 70 -3.74 -10.47 -13.10
N ARG A 71 -3.60 -9.15 -13.17
CA ARG A 71 -2.35 -8.41 -13.23
C ARG A 71 -2.33 -7.36 -12.12
N PHE A 72 -2.01 -7.85 -10.94
CA PHE A 72 -1.70 -7.04 -9.78
C PHE A 72 -0.21 -6.87 -9.60
N TRP A 73 0.16 -5.75 -8.98
CA TRP A 73 1.54 -5.32 -8.80
C TRP A 73 1.85 -5.18 -7.32
N LYS A 74 2.71 -6.05 -6.79
CA LYS A 74 3.16 -6.00 -5.40
C LYS A 74 4.25 -4.96 -5.22
N PHE A 75 4.31 -4.41 -4.01
CA PHE A 75 5.32 -3.47 -3.57
C PHE A 75 5.60 -3.65 -2.07
N GLU A 76 6.67 -3.03 -1.65
CA GLU A 76 7.06 -2.91 -0.26
C GLU A 76 7.41 -1.47 0.05
N TYR A 77 7.00 -1.00 1.22
CA TYR A 77 7.28 0.34 1.68
C TYR A 77 7.63 0.35 3.17
N GLU A 78 8.59 1.19 3.58
CA GLU A 78 8.94 1.39 4.97
C GLU A 78 9.03 2.89 5.27
N CYS A 79 8.50 3.31 6.43
CA CYS A 79 8.64 4.66 6.93
C CYS A 79 8.90 4.69 8.45
N ASP A 80 9.35 5.84 8.96
CA ASP A 80 9.52 6.08 10.40
C ASP A 80 8.25 6.68 11.01
N ALA A 81 7.61 5.97 11.94
CA ALA A 81 6.38 6.39 12.60
C ALA A 81 6.53 7.61 13.54
N ARG A 82 7.77 8.06 13.80
CA ARG A 82 8.02 9.31 14.52
C ARG A 82 7.92 10.53 13.60
N GLU A 83 8.27 10.35 12.32
CA GLU A 83 8.40 11.41 11.34
C GLU A 83 7.16 11.49 10.45
N VAL A 84 6.54 10.34 10.15
CA VAL A 84 5.40 10.25 9.23
C VAL A 84 4.09 10.20 10.01
N GLN A 85 3.30 11.26 9.87
CA GLN A 85 1.98 11.38 10.49
C GLN A 85 0.85 11.16 9.47
N ASN A 86 1.11 11.43 8.20
CA ASN A 86 0.20 11.21 7.10
C ASN A 86 0.92 10.49 5.96
N LEU A 87 0.38 9.33 5.57
CA LEU A 87 0.90 8.50 4.48
C LEU A 87 -0.24 8.17 3.52
N TRP A 88 -0.04 8.53 2.25
CA TRP A 88 -0.87 8.05 1.14
C TRP A 88 0.01 7.73 -0.06
N PHE A 89 -0.54 6.95 -0.98
CA PHE A 89 0.16 6.59 -2.20
C PHE A 89 -0.54 7.19 -3.41
N LYS A 90 0.22 7.36 -4.48
CA LYS A 90 -0.31 7.70 -5.79
C LYS A 90 0.32 6.87 -6.87
N VAL A 91 -0.45 6.63 -7.91
CA VAL A 91 0.00 5.96 -9.11
C VAL A 91 0.01 6.96 -10.24
N LYS A 92 1.16 7.13 -10.86
CA LYS A 92 1.36 8.00 -12.01
C LYS A 92 1.42 7.16 -13.28
N PHE A 93 0.60 7.52 -14.24
CA PHE A 93 0.62 7.04 -15.62
C PHE A 93 1.13 8.16 -16.52
N ASP A 94 1.40 7.84 -17.78
CA ASP A 94 1.92 8.82 -18.76
C ASP A 94 1.06 10.10 -18.87
N THR A 95 -0.26 9.98 -18.68
CA THR A 95 -1.22 11.07 -18.89
C THR A 95 -2.06 11.44 -17.66
N ALA A 96 -1.91 10.72 -16.54
CA ALA A 96 -2.78 10.90 -15.39
C ALA A 96 -2.10 10.50 -14.08
N GLU A 97 -2.55 11.13 -12.99
CA GLU A 97 -2.23 10.68 -11.63
C GLU A 97 -3.53 10.24 -10.95
N LEU A 98 -3.53 9.00 -10.44
CA LEU A 98 -4.65 8.47 -9.68
C LEU A 98 -4.27 8.38 -8.21
N LYS A 99 -5.20 8.81 -7.35
CA LYS A 99 -5.12 8.53 -5.92
C LYS A 99 -5.35 7.05 -5.66
N THR A 100 -4.94 6.60 -4.47
CA THR A 100 -5.19 5.25 -4.00
C THR A 100 -6.07 5.23 -2.78
N SER A 101 -6.81 4.14 -2.57
CA SER A 101 -7.45 3.81 -1.29
C SER A 101 -6.81 2.58 -0.65
N TYR A 102 -6.92 2.46 0.66
CA TYR A 102 -6.45 1.28 1.40
C TYR A 102 -7.56 0.25 1.58
N TYR A 103 -7.22 -1.01 1.33
CA TYR A 103 -7.98 -2.18 1.78
C TYR A 103 -7.05 -3.08 2.58
N PHE A 104 -7.35 -3.26 3.86
CA PHE A 104 -6.60 -4.14 4.75
C PHE A 104 -7.23 -5.54 4.71
N MET A 105 -6.47 -6.56 4.32
CA MET A 105 -6.98 -7.93 4.36
C MET A 105 -7.41 -8.31 5.79
N PRO A 106 -8.51 -9.08 5.95
CA PRO A 106 -9.14 -9.33 7.25
C PRO A 106 -8.26 -10.10 8.26
N LEU A 107 -7.18 -10.73 7.80
CA LEU A 107 -6.21 -11.46 8.62
C LEU A 107 -4.79 -10.95 8.40
N ILE A 108 -4.59 -9.64 8.28
CA ILE A 108 -3.22 -9.12 8.36
C ILE A 108 -2.72 -9.46 9.77
N PRO A 109 -1.61 -10.21 9.91
CA PRO A 109 -0.97 -10.38 11.20
C PRO A 109 -0.43 -9.01 11.63
N ILE A 110 -1.25 -8.28 12.39
CA ILE A 110 -0.83 -7.07 13.08
C ILE A 110 0.01 -7.55 14.26
N HIS A 111 1.33 -7.33 14.19
CA HIS A 111 2.24 -7.71 15.25
C HIS A 111 1.83 -7.07 16.58
N ALA A 112 2.00 -7.79 17.69
CA ALA A 112 1.65 -7.31 19.04
C ALA A 112 2.30 -5.95 19.38
N GLU A 113 3.51 -5.71 18.87
CA GLU A 113 4.25 -4.45 19.01
C GLU A 113 3.49 -3.24 18.42
N LEU A 114 2.73 -3.41 17.33
CA LEU A 114 1.89 -2.32 16.81
C LEU A 114 0.73 -2.00 17.75
N MET A 115 0.15 -3.02 18.40
CA MET A 115 -0.92 -2.82 19.38
C MET A 115 -0.41 -2.10 20.63
N GLU A 116 0.81 -2.38 21.07
CA GLU A 116 1.46 -1.66 22.17
C GLU A 116 1.77 -0.21 21.79
N TYR A 117 2.32 0.03 20.59
CA TYR A 117 2.58 1.38 20.09
C TYR A 117 1.30 2.23 20.01
N ILE A 118 0.20 1.67 19.52
CA ILE A 118 -1.11 2.34 19.48
C ILE A 118 -1.58 2.69 20.90
N LYS A 119 -1.45 1.76 21.86
CA LYS A 119 -1.86 1.99 23.25
C LYS A 119 -1.07 3.12 23.92
N ASP A 120 0.24 3.18 23.70
CA ASP A 120 1.10 4.23 24.27
C ASP A 120 0.79 5.61 23.68
N ARG A 121 0.58 5.70 22.36
CA ARG A 121 0.23 6.97 21.70
C ARG A 121 -1.17 7.48 22.10
N VAL A 122 -2.16 6.61 22.29
CA VAL A 122 -3.50 7.01 22.75
C VAL A 122 -3.48 7.53 24.19
N LYS A 123 -2.69 6.93 25.08
CA LYS A 123 -2.54 7.43 26.46
C LYS A 123 -1.91 8.83 26.52
N ASN A 124 -0.91 9.09 25.67
CA ASN A 124 -0.17 10.37 25.66
C ASN A 124 -0.92 11.54 24.99
N HIS A 125 -2.16 11.35 24.52
CA HIS A 125 -3.01 12.43 23.99
C HIS A 125 -4.19 12.78 24.91
N ILE A 126 -4.33 12.09 26.05
CA ILE A 126 -5.41 12.30 27.05
C ILE A 126 -4.85 12.89 28.36
N SER A 127 -3.55 13.22 28.40
CA SER A 127 -2.87 13.84 29.54
C SER A 127 -2.49 15.28 29.28
#